data_AF-A0A553Q9A2-F1
#
_entry.id   AF-A0A553Q9A2-F1
#
_cell.length_a   1.000
_cell.length_b   1.000
_cell.length_c   1.000
_cell.angle_alpha   90.00
_cell.angle_beta   90.00
_cell.angle_gamma   90.00
#
_symmetry.space_group_name_H-M   'P 1'
#
loop_
_entity.id
_entity.type
_entity.pdbx_description
1 polymer ?
#
loop_
_entity_poly.entity_id
_entity_poly.type
_entity_poly.pdbx_seq_one_letter_code
_entity_poly.pdbx_strand_id
1 'polypeptide(L)'
;MEGKPDQDLDPNKDDLPLRANTNHMLVRHYVLDLDVYFERKVIAGSIVLFLEPALGSLKQGEPDCASNTPVINRSPVSSKHDASPHTTPEPNKPILPEEPSSLTAECDVENCFWSPQSKEFTLVLDCCDLIVSNVEELDLCLNELDEDHQYVNVDHQSCALVQRLISMPSSRWRTQHKLYLECSHSPAVKNAQALQFYTDLWSLQIRKKGVCTPQEFPCALRIQYETKPSGGSVRWTTDQDGRCCVYTMGSPINNRALFPCQEPPVAMSKWQALVRAPCEFTVLMSGENQAFPEPAETGFLQWEYYVTMPMPASTFTIAVGEWLEAGVNMTNFVDETQSLFFNTTEHPEYVCSHMDYPCRFMVGPPRAQTVLPHRVFAPPCHIQKAKDMVLPLLPRCLTAAHTVLGVHPFSRLDVLVVPSGFSSLGMAR
;
A
#
# COMPACT_ATOMS: atom_id res chain seq x y z
N MET A 1 34.14 6.81 -9.62
CA MET A 1 34.00 6.76 -8.15
C MET A 1 33.43 5.41 -7.84
N GLU A 2 34.06 4.64 -6.96
CA GLU A 2 33.49 3.36 -6.54
C GLU A 2 32.23 3.60 -5.71
N GLY A 3 31.19 2.79 -5.93
CA GLY A 3 30.02 2.80 -5.07
C GLY A 3 30.43 2.32 -3.68
N LYS A 4 29.97 2.99 -2.63
CA LYS A 4 29.92 2.34 -1.31
C LYS A 4 29.02 1.10 -1.45
N PRO A 5 29.32 -0.01 -0.76
CA PRO A 5 28.32 -1.06 -0.60
C PRO A 5 27.07 -0.44 0.05
N ASP A 6 25.89 -0.93 -0.31
CA ASP A 6 24.67 -0.62 0.45
C ASP A 6 24.94 -0.94 1.92
N GLN A 7 24.59 0.01 2.78
CA GLN A 7 24.79 -0.16 4.21
C GLN A 7 23.80 -1.19 4.74
N ASP A 8 24.21 -1.91 5.78
CA ASP A 8 23.37 -2.87 6.51
C ASP A 8 22.36 -2.10 7.38
N LEU A 9 21.41 -1.44 6.71
CA LEU A 9 20.38 -0.57 7.29
C LEU A 9 19.34 -1.43 8.00
N ASP A 10 19.01 -1.08 9.24
CA ASP A 10 17.98 -1.76 10.02
C ASP A 10 16.60 -1.14 9.71
N PRO A 11 15.64 -1.88 9.10
CA PRO A 11 14.29 -1.39 8.80
C PRO A 11 13.45 -0.94 10.01
N ASN A 12 13.96 -1.17 11.23
CA ASN A 12 13.35 -0.78 12.49
C ASN A 12 14.01 0.47 13.12
N LYS A 13 15.10 1.01 12.54
CA LYS A 13 15.85 2.16 13.07
C LYS A 13 16.21 3.24 12.05
N ASP A 14 16.48 2.86 10.80
CA ASP A 14 17.05 3.75 9.80
C ASP A 14 16.00 4.24 8.77
N ASP A 15 16.17 5.45 8.26
CA ASP A 15 15.33 6.01 7.18
C ASP A 15 15.58 5.25 5.86
N LEU A 16 14.63 4.40 5.47
CA LEU A 16 14.74 3.58 4.26
C LEU A 16 14.70 4.42 2.97
N PRO A 17 15.48 4.07 1.94
CA PRO A 17 15.51 4.82 0.69
C PRO A 17 14.15 4.74 -0.02
N LEU A 18 13.61 5.89 -0.40
CA LEU A 18 12.46 5.99 -1.30
C LEU A 18 12.95 5.79 -2.74
N ARG A 19 12.46 4.75 -3.40
CA ARG A 19 12.90 4.26 -4.72
C ARG A 19 11.85 4.53 -5.80
N ALA A 20 10.56 4.55 -5.44
CA ALA A 20 9.48 4.69 -6.41
C ALA A 20 9.60 5.94 -7.29
N ASN A 21 9.52 5.78 -8.61
CA ASN A 21 9.77 6.86 -9.57
C ASN A 21 8.53 7.72 -9.87
N THR A 22 7.85 8.17 -8.79
CA THR A 22 6.58 8.91 -8.77
C THR A 22 6.50 10.13 -9.68
N ASN A 23 7.64 10.77 -9.99
CA ASN A 23 7.74 11.88 -10.93
C ASN A 23 7.48 11.50 -12.41
N HIS A 24 7.41 10.20 -12.72
CA HIS A 24 7.16 9.68 -14.07
C HIS A 24 5.85 8.89 -14.17
N MET A 25 5.52 8.12 -13.13
CA MET A 25 4.34 7.25 -13.10
C MET A 25 3.77 7.17 -11.67
N LEU A 26 2.46 7.35 -11.53
CA LEU A 26 1.74 7.29 -10.26
C LEU A 26 0.74 6.12 -10.25
N VAL A 27 0.70 5.35 -9.17
CA VAL A 27 -0.44 4.46 -8.90
C VAL A 27 -1.62 5.32 -8.44
N ARG A 28 -2.81 5.09 -8.99
CA ARG A 28 -4.04 5.81 -8.63
C ARG A 28 -5.07 4.93 -7.92
N HIS A 29 -5.09 3.64 -8.24
CA HIS A 29 -5.90 2.65 -7.55
C HIS A 29 -5.13 1.33 -7.43
N TYR A 30 -5.21 0.71 -6.25
CA TYR A 30 -4.75 -0.66 -6.00
C TYR A 30 -5.96 -1.59 -5.84
N VAL A 31 -5.98 -2.73 -6.52
CA VAL A 31 -6.89 -3.84 -6.20
C VAL A 31 -6.05 -4.98 -5.64
N LEU A 32 -6.29 -5.39 -4.40
CA LEU A 32 -5.57 -6.48 -3.74
C LEU A 32 -6.47 -7.72 -3.61
N ASP A 33 -5.90 -8.89 -3.82
CA ASP A 33 -6.57 -10.18 -3.68
C ASP A 33 -5.61 -11.12 -2.93
N LEU A 34 -5.88 -11.35 -1.63
CA LEU A 34 -4.90 -11.82 -0.66
C LEU A 34 -5.37 -13.04 0.15
N ASP A 35 -4.46 -13.97 0.39
CA ASP A 35 -4.62 -15.15 1.25
C ASP A 35 -3.65 -15.10 2.45
N VAL A 36 -4.15 -15.43 3.64
CA VAL A 36 -3.40 -15.33 4.91
C VAL A 36 -3.04 -16.71 5.46
N TYR A 37 -1.78 -17.11 5.30
CA TYR A 37 -1.30 -18.45 5.66
C TYR A 37 -0.50 -18.46 6.98
N PHE A 38 -1.19 -18.71 8.10
CA PHE A 38 -0.59 -18.76 9.43
C PHE A 38 0.52 -19.81 9.61
N GLU A 39 0.39 -21.00 9.01
CA GLU A 39 1.41 -22.06 9.07
C GLU A 39 2.73 -21.61 8.44
N ARG A 40 2.64 -20.97 7.27
CA ARG A 40 3.78 -20.48 6.48
C ARG A 40 4.31 -19.13 6.98
N LYS A 41 3.49 -18.38 7.73
CA LYS A 41 3.70 -16.97 8.11
C LYS A 41 3.91 -16.06 6.91
N VAL A 42 3.05 -16.21 5.91
CA VAL A 42 3.03 -15.33 4.73
C VAL A 42 1.60 -14.85 4.42
N ILE A 43 1.51 -13.64 3.88
CA ILE A 43 0.37 -13.17 3.10
C ILE A 43 0.79 -13.29 1.63
N ALA A 44 -0.04 -13.91 0.80
CA ALA A 44 0.25 -14.16 -0.61
C ALA A 44 -0.96 -13.80 -1.48
N GLY A 45 -0.75 -13.71 -2.80
CA GLY A 45 -1.84 -13.49 -3.74
C GLY A 45 -1.43 -12.56 -4.88
N SER A 46 -2.29 -11.60 -5.22
CA SER A 46 -2.01 -10.63 -6.27
C SER A 46 -2.40 -9.19 -5.92
N ILE A 47 -1.77 -8.26 -6.63
CA ILE A 47 -2.14 -6.85 -6.62
C ILE A 47 -2.21 -6.32 -8.06
N VAL A 48 -3.26 -5.59 -8.38
CA VAL A 48 -3.43 -4.89 -9.66
C VAL A 48 -3.24 -3.40 -9.46
N LEU A 49 -2.32 -2.84 -10.24
CA LEU A 49 -1.93 -1.43 -10.23
C LEU A 49 -2.57 -0.69 -11.41
N PHE A 50 -3.37 0.33 -11.12
CA PHE A 50 -3.89 1.25 -12.12
C PHE A 50 -3.04 2.52 -12.14
N LEU A 51 -2.39 2.78 -13.28
CA LEU A 51 -1.24 3.68 -13.41
C LEU A 51 -1.57 4.92 -14.27
N GLU A 52 -1.01 6.07 -13.88
CA GLU A 52 -1.09 7.34 -14.62
C GLU A 52 0.30 7.92 -14.90
N PRO A 53 0.67 8.18 -16.17
CA PRO A 53 1.90 8.89 -16.52
C PRO A 53 1.85 10.35 -16.04
N ALA A 54 2.90 10.79 -15.35
CA ALA A 54 2.97 12.15 -14.80
C ALA A 54 3.15 13.20 -15.91
N LEU A 55 2.26 14.21 -15.93
CA LEU A 55 2.22 15.28 -16.95
C LEU A 55 3.53 16.09 -17.08
N GLY A 56 4.41 16.07 -16.07
CA GLY A 56 5.69 16.78 -16.09
C GLY A 56 6.74 16.20 -17.06
N SER A 57 6.54 14.98 -17.57
CA SER A 57 7.56 14.23 -18.34
C SER A 57 7.95 14.84 -19.69
N LEU A 58 7.16 15.78 -20.23
CA LEU A 58 7.34 16.36 -21.58
C LEU A 58 8.46 17.43 -21.69
N LYS A 59 9.31 17.60 -20.68
CA LYS A 59 10.40 18.61 -20.66
C LYS A 59 11.79 18.02 -20.37
N GLN A 60 12.27 17.18 -21.28
CA GLN A 60 13.72 17.00 -21.50
C GLN A 60 14.02 17.16 -23.00
N GLY A 61 14.48 18.35 -23.39
CA GLY A 61 14.68 18.73 -24.78
C GLY A 61 15.63 19.93 -25.00
N GLU A 62 16.29 20.42 -23.95
CA GLU A 62 17.34 21.44 -24.04
C GLU A 62 18.54 20.98 -23.18
N PRO A 63 19.77 20.97 -23.71
CA PRO A 63 20.97 20.71 -22.93
C PRO A 63 21.53 22.03 -22.39
N ASP A 64 21.69 22.17 -21.07
CA ASP A 64 22.53 23.26 -20.56
C ASP A 64 23.28 22.92 -19.26
N CYS A 65 24.48 23.49 -19.14
CA CYS A 65 25.41 23.24 -18.05
C CYS A 65 25.40 24.41 -17.06
N ALA A 66 24.69 24.25 -15.94
CA ALA A 66 24.73 25.21 -14.83
C ALA A 66 25.19 24.53 -13.53
N SER A 67 26.42 24.83 -13.10
CA SER A 67 26.96 24.39 -11.82
C SER A 67 26.20 25.02 -10.64
N ASN A 68 25.78 24.21 -9.66
CA ASN A 68 25.39 24.72 -8.35
C ASN A 68 26.07 23.92 -7.22
N THR A 69 26.97 24.59 -6.51
CA THR A 69 27.76 24.07 -5.38
C THR A 69 26.87 23.92 -4.13
N PRO A 70 27.10 22.92 -3.24
CA PRO A 70 26.32 22.78 -2.02
C PRO A 70 26.44 24.00 -1.09
N VAL A 71 25.31 24.63 -0.75
CA VAL A 71 25.26 25.74 0.21
C VAL A 71 25.30 25.19 1.64
N ILE A 72 26.50 25.16 2.23
CA ILE A 72 26.69 24.79 3.64
C ILE A 72 26.40 26.02 4.51
N ASN A 73 25.21 26.07 5.12
CA ASN A 73 24.90 27.07 6.13
C ASN A 73 25.75 26.84 7.40
N ARG A 74 26.67 27.77 7.69
CA ARG A 74 27.40 27.84 8.97
C ARG A 74 27.00 29.10 9.74
N SER A 75 26.54 28.92 10.96
CA SER A 75 26.39 30.00 11.95
C SER A 75 27.71 30.20 12.72
N PRO A 76 28.19 31.44 12.96
CA PRO A 76 29.50 31.68 13.56
C PRO A 76 29.45 31.95 15.08
N VAL A 77 30.36 31.32 15.86
CA VAL A 77 30.74 31.73 17.23
C VAL A 77 32.26 31.61 17.40
N SER A 78 32.83 32.47 18.26
CA SER A 78 34.22 32.94 18.24
C SER A 78 35.27 32.12 19.01
N SER A 79 36.49 31.97 18.43
CA SER A 79 37.82 31.90 19.09
C SER A 79 38.13 30.76 20.07
N LYS A 80 39.34 30.16 20.17
CA LYS A 80 40.73 30.70 20.07
C LYS A 80 41.74 29.66 19.50
N HIS A 81 43.03 30.03 19.49
CA HIS A 81 44.20 29.27 19.01
C HIS A 81 44.59 28.07 19.91
N ASP A 82 45.22 27.03 19.33
CA ASP A 82 46.69 26.87 19.34
C ASP A 82 47.17 25.78 18.36
N ALA A 83 48.46 25.40 18.37
CA ALA A 83 49.21 25.00 17.16
C ALA A 83 49.63 23.51 16.99
N SER A 84 49.93 23.20 15.71
CA SER A 84 50.71 22.11 15.08
C SER A 84 51.88 21.46 15.83
N PRO A 85 52.50 20.36 15.31
CA PRO A 85 52.00 19.26 14.45
C PRO A 85 52.46 17.86 14.95
N HIS A 86 52.31 16.77 14.16
CA HIS A 86 53.41 15.82 13.83
C HIS A 86 52.97 14.80 12.74
N THR A 87 53.90 13.95 12.26
CA THR A 87 53.81 13.29 10.93
C THR A 87 54.49 11.90 10.93
N THR A 88 54.19 11.07 9.91
CA THR A 88 54.85 9.78 9.52
C THR A 88 54.43 8.53 10.34
N PRO A 89 54.73 7.27 9.90
CA PRO A 89 53.87 6.58 8.94
C PRO A 89 53.56 5.08 9.27
N GLU A 90 52.81 4.44 8.36
CA GLU A 90 52.65 2.98 8.19
C GLU A 90 54.00 2.22 8.13
N PRO A 91 54.07 0.90 8.46
CA PRO A 91 53.65 -0.12 7.47
C PRO A 91 53.22 -1.53 7.98
N ASN A 92 52.93 -2.40 6.99
CA ASN A 92 53.03 -3.87 6.95
C ASN A 92 51.74 -4.72 7.06
N LYS A 93 51.47 -5.41 5.94
CA LYS A 93 50.41 -6.38 5.67
C LYS A 93 51.05 -7.74 5.31
N PRO A 94 50.60 -8.88 5.87
CA PRO A 94 50.82 -10.21 5.30
C PRO A 94 49.64 -10.66 4.41
N ILE A 95 49.85 -11.68 3.55
CA ILE A 95 48.89 -12.15 2.52
C ILE A 95 48.98 -13.70 2.39
N LEU A 96 47.95 -14.34 1.83
CA LEU A 96 47.80 -15.76 1.42
C LEU A 96 47.52 -16.79 2.54
N PRO A 97 46.94 -17.98 2.24
CA PRO A 97 46.60 -18.53 0.91
C PRO A 97 45.15 -19.04 0.70
N GLU A 98 44.90 -19.45 -0.54
CA GLU A 98 43.70 -20.09 -1.10
C GLU A 98 44.02 -21.56 -1.49
N GLU A 99 43.12 -22.48 -1.86
CA GLU A 99 41.65 -22.47 -2.12
C GLU A 99 40.98 -23.49 -1.12
N PRO A 100 40.38 -24.68 -1.41
CA PRO A 100 39.83 -25.30 -2.64
C PRO A 100 38.28 -25.33 -2.69
N SER A 101 37.74 -25.58 -3.89
CA SER A 101 36.32 -25.63 -4.26
C SER A 101 35.63 -27.01 -4.11
N SER A 102 34.28 -27.02 -4.12
CA SER A 102 33.45 -28.21 -4.36
C SER A 102 32.17 -27.86 -5.15
N LEU A 103 31.89 -28.62 -6.22
CA LEU A 103 30.80 -28.40 -7.18
C LEU A 103 29.50 -29.13 -6.80
N THR A 104 28.34 -28.53 -7.09
CA THR A 104 27.12 -29.28 -7.47
C THR A 104 26.12 -28.40 -8.24
N ALA A 105 25.52 -28.98 -9.28
CA ALA A 105 24.29 -28.54 -9.96
C ALA A 105 24.27 -27.12 -10.56
N GLU A 106 24.75 -27.02 -11.81
CA GLU A 106 24.33 -25.94 -12.72
C GLU A 106 22.87 -26.16 -13.14
N CYS A 107 22.08 -25.09 -13.16
CA CYS A 107 20.76 -25.03 -13.78
C CYS A 107 20.83 -23.95 -14.87
N ASP A 108 20.63 -24.32 -16.14
CA ASP A 108 20.65 -23.38 -17.26
C ASP A 108 19.47 -22.40 -17.19
N VAL A 109 19.70 -21.25 -16.57
CA VAL A 109 18.84 -20.07 -16.64
C VAL A 109 19.56 -19.06 -17.54
N GLU A 110 18.95 -18.69 -18.66
CA GLU A 110 19.47 -17.61 -19.51
C GLU A 110 19.62 -16.34 -18.65
N ASN A 111 20.86 -15.94 -18.41
CA ASN A 111 21.19 -14.95 -17.40
C ASN A 111 20.79 -13.54 -17.89
N CYS A 112 19.53 -13.19 -17.64
CA CYS A 112 18.89 -11.97 -18.10
C CYS A 112 19.49 -10.75 -17.38
N PHE A 113 20.64 -10.30 -17.88
CA PHE A 113 21.46 -9.24 -17.30
C PHE A 113 20.64 -7.95 -17.11
N TRP A 114 20.19 -7.69 -15.88
CA TRP A 114 19.43 -6.50 -15.52
C TRP A 114 20.32 -5.26 -15.57
N SER A 115 20.57 -4.76 -16.78
CA SER A 115 21.52 -3.68 -16.99
C SER A 115 20.99 -2.36 -16.38
N PRO A 116 21.82 -1.63 -15.61
CA PRO A 116 21.50 -0.27 -15.17
C PRO A 116 21.47 0.76 -16.32
N GLN A 117 21.82 0.34 -17.54
CA GLN A 117 22.02 1.20 -18.72
C GLN A 117 21.04 0.90 -19.87
N SER A 118 19.91 0.21 -19.59
CA SER A 118 18.87 0.08 -20.61
C SER A 118 18.29 1.46 -20.98
N LYS A 119 17.88 1.61 -22.24
CA LYS A 119 17.14 2.78 -22.74
C LYS A 119 15.64 2.69 -22.46
N GLU A 120 15.18 1.54 -21.98
CA GLU A 120 13.77 1.26 -21.76
C GLU A 120 13.28 1.90 -20.46
N PHE A 121 12.05 2.42 -20.49
CA PHE A 121 11.42 2.97 -19.29
C PHE A 121 11.27 1.87 -18.24
N THR A 122 11.69 2.18 -17.03
CA THR A 122 11.62 1.29 -15.87
C THR A 122 10.63 1.88 -14.88
N LEU A 123 9.49 1.21 -14.65
CA LEU A 123 8.65 1.49 -13.49
C LEU A 123 9.40 1.00 -12.25
N VAL A 124 9.47 1.84 -11.21
CA VAL A 124 10.08 1.48 -9.93
C VAL A 124 9.03 1.65 -8.84
N LEU A 125 8.91 0.63 -8.00
CA LEU A 125 8.04 0.57 -6.82
C LEU A 125 8.89 0.32 -5.58
N ASP A 126 8.50 0.91 -4.45
CA ASP A 126 9.07 0.60 -3.14
C ASP A 126 8.66 -0.84 -2.75
N CYS A 127 9.63 -1.71 -2.55
CA CYS A 127 9.41 -3.15 -2.32
C CYS A 127 10.64 -3.76 -1.65
N CYS A 128 10.50 -4.38 -0.48
CA CYS A 128 11.54 -5.23 0.12
C CYS A 128 10.90 -6.45 0.76
N ASP A 129 11.67 -7.50 1.06
CA ASP A 129 11.17 -8.74 1.68
C ASP A 129 9.96 -9.43 1.01
N LEU A 130 9.64 -9.11 -0.25
CA LEU A 130 8.64 -9.85 -1.03
C LEU A 130 9.32 -10.89 -1.95
N ILE A 131 8.58 -11.94 -2.28
CA ILE A 131 8.87 -12.87 -3.38
C ILE A 131 7.86 -12.55 -4.47
N VAL A 132 8.33 -12.00 -5.60
CA VAL A 132 7.48 -11.70 -6.76
C VAL A 132 7.60 -12.86 -7.74
N SER A 133 6.48 -13.49 -8.08
CA SER A 133 6.44 -14.70 -8.92
C SER A 133 6.08 -14.41 -10.38
N ASN A 134 5.27 -13.38 -10.63
CA ASN A 134 4.85 -12.97 -11.97
C ASN A 134 4.52 -11.47 -12.01
N VAL A 135 4.74 -10.84 -13.16
CA VAL A 135 4.31 -9.46 -13.46
C VAL A 135 3.78 -9.44 -14.89
N GLU A 136 2.52 -9.06 -15.06
CA GLU A 136 1.81 -9.15 -16.35
C GLU A 136 0.95 -7.92 -16.65
N GLU A 137 0.81 -7.61 -17.94
CA GLU A 137 0.01 -6.51 -18.48
C GLU A 137 -1.42 -7.00 -18.79
N LEU A 138 -2.43 -6.22 -18.39
CA LEU A 138 -3.83 -6.63 -18.47
C LEU A 138 -4.56 -6.16 -19.74
N ASP A 139 -5.36 -7.08 -20.31
CA ASP A 139 -6.19 -6.89 -21.50
C ASP A 139 -7.57 -6.36 -21.07
N LEU A 140 -7.79 -5.04 -21.15
CA LEU A 140 -8.96 -4.38 -20.56
C LEU A 140 -10.07 -4.17 -21.59
N CYS A 141 -10.82 -5.22 -21.90
CA CYS A 141 -12.04 -5.15 -22.69
C CYS A 141 -13.29 -5.08 -21.79
N LEU A 142 -13.72 -3.87 -21.37
CA LEU A 142 -15.02 -3.69 -20.69
C LEU A 142 -16.11 -3.22 -21.65
N ASN A 143 -17.22 -3.94 -21.69
CA ASN A 143 -18.40 -3.60 -22.50
C ASN A 143 -19.25 -2.45 -21.89
N GLU A 144 -19.16 -2.20 -20.58
CA GLU A 144 -20.03 -1.25 -19.87
C GLU A 144 -19.69 0.24 -20.06
N LEU A 145 -18.63 0.58 -20.81
CA LEU A 145 -18.18 1.95 -21.05
C LEU A 145 -18.39 2.43 -22.50
N ASP A 146 -19.06 1.64 -23.34
CA ASP A 146 -19.06 1.83 -24.79
C ASP A 146 -20.46 2.10 -25.40
N GLU A 147 -21.15 3.14 -24.88
CA GLU A 147 -22.36 3.69 -25.51
C GLU A 147 -22.06 4.58 -26.74
N ASP A 148 -20.79 4.92 -27.00
CA ASP A 148 -20.36 5.86 -28.04
C ASP A 148 -19.21 5.27 -28.87
N HIS A 149 -19.55 4.32 -29.76
CA HIS A 149 -18.60 3.58 -30.59
C HIS A 149 -17.78 4.50 -31.52
N GLN A 150 -16.54 4.82 -31.14
CA GLN A 150 -15.52 5.35 -32.05
C GLN A 150 -14.31 4.40 -32.10
N TYR A 151 -13.95 3.97 -33.31
CA TYR A 151 -12.82 3.07 -33.56
C TYR A 151 -11.49 3.77 -33.21
N VAL A 152 -10.99 3.56 -31.99
CA VAL A 152 -9.66 3.97 -31.53
C VAL A 152 -8.73 2.76 -31.49
N ASN A 153 -7.46 2.98 -31.84
CA ASN A 153 -6.46 1.93 -32.04
C ASN A 153 -6.30 0.99 -30.82
N VAL A 154 -6.21 -0.32 -31.08
CA VAL A 154 -6.33 -1.39 -30.06
C VAL A 154 -5.34 -1.22 -28.92
N ASP A 155 -4.06 -0.96 -29.23
CA ASP A 155 -2.97 -0.82 -28.26
C ASP A 155 -3.21 0.27 -27.19
N HIS A 156 -4.13 1.21 -27.45
CA HIS A 156 -4.40 2.35 -26.55
C HIS A 156 -5.72 2.19 -25.79
N GLN A 157 -6.54 1.16 -26.06
CA GLN A 157 -7.87 1.00 -25.46
C GLN A 157 -7.77 0.79 -23.94
N SER A 158 -6.89 -0.10 -23.46
CA SER A 158 -6.66 -0.30 -22.02
C SER A 158 -6.28 0.99 -21.30
N CYS A 159 -5.33 1.77 -21.84
CA CYS A 159 -4.93 3.03 -21.24
C CYS A 159 -6.04 4.10 -21.26
N ALA A 160 -6.80 4.22 -22.37
CA ALA A 160 -7.94 5.13 -22.45
C ALA A 160 -9.05 4.75 -21.45
N LEU A 161 -9.25 3.46 -21.21
CA LEU A 161 -10.16 2.93 -20.20
C LEU A 161 -9.68 3.26 -18.78
N VAL A 162 -8.41 3.01 -18.45
CA VAL A 162 -7.83 3.39 -17.14
C VAL A 162 -7.96 4.90 -16.91
N GLN A 163 -7.69 5.73 -17.92
CA GLN A 163 -7.88 7.19 -17.83
C GLN A 163 -9.35 7.60 -17.58
N ARG A 164 -10.31 6.93 -18.22
CA ARG A 164 -11.76 7.08 -17.94
C ARG A 164 -12.12 6.66 -16.51
N LEU A 165 -11.52 5.60 -15.98
CA LEU A 165 -11.75 5.15 -14.59
C LEU A 165 -11.15 6.11 -13.56
N ILE A 166 -9.90 6.56 -13.76
CA ILE A 166 -9.23 7.53 -12.89
C ILE A 166 -9.98 8.86 -12.85
N SER A 167 -10.43 9.33 -14.02
CA SER A 167 -11.20 10.58 -14.17
C SER A 167 -12.68 10.48 -13.76
N MET A 168 -13.15 9.31 -13.30
CA MET A 168 -14.56 9.14 -12.93
C MET A 168 -14.90 9.93 -11.65
N PRO A 169 -15.90 10.84 -11.68
CA PRO A 169 -16.27 11.66 -10.52
C PRO A 169 -16.64 10.83 -9.29
N SER A 170 -16.31 11.34 -8.11
CA SER A 170 -16.51 10.64 -6.83
C SER A 170 -17.96 10.26 -6.55
N SER A 171 -18.95 10.97 -7.10
CA SER A 171 -20.37 10.59 -7.03
C SER A 171 -20.67 9.20 -7.62
N ARG A 172 -19.83 8.71 -8.55
CA ARG A 172 -19.92 7.38 -9.18
C ARG A 172 -18.94 6.36 -8.59
N TRP A 173 -18.37 6.58 -7.40
CA TRP A 173 -17.33 5.71 -6.81
C TRP A 173 -17.69 4.21 -6.78
N ARG A 174 -18.97 3.85 -6.58
CA ARG A 174 -19.42 2.44 -6.63
C ARG A 174 -19.22 1.81 -7.99
N THR A 175 -19.55 2.54 -9.06
CA THR A 175 -19.28 2.11 -10.45
C THR A 175 -17.77 2.07 -10.71
N GLN A 176 -17.01 3.07 -10.24
CA GLN A 176 -15.55 3.11 -10.35
C GLN A 176 -14.91 1.85 -9.73
N HIS A 177 -15.35 1.44 -8.54
CA HIS A 177 -14.86 0.25 -7.82
C HIS A 177 -15.25 -1.08 -8.52
N LYS A 178 -16.52 -1.21 -8.97
CA LYS A 178 -16.97 -2.37 -9.77
C LYS A 178 -16.11 -2.56 -11.03
N LEU A 179 -15.89 -1.49 -11.80
CA LEU A 179 -15.12 -1.56 -13.04
C LEU A 179 -13.61 -1.80 -12.78
N TYR A 180 -13.05 -1.29 -11.68
CA TYR A 180 -11.70 -1.66 -11.24
C TYR A 180 -11.59 -3.14 -10.85
N LEU A 181 -12.61 -3.70 -10.18
CA LEU A 181 -12.66 -5.12 -9.81
C LEU A 181 -12.75 -6.01 -11.06
N GLU A 182 -13.63 -5.67 -12.01
CA GLU A 182 -13.75 -6.35 -13.29
C GLU A 182 -12.45 -6.30 -14.11
N CYS A 183 -11.80 -5.13 -14.21
CA CYS A 183 -10.46 -5.02 -14.79
C CYS A 183 -9.42 -5.85 -14.03
N SER A 184 -9.55 -5.99 -12.70
CA SER A 184 -8.61 -6.78 -11.90
C SER A 184 -8.70 -8.29 -12.17
N HIS A 185 -9.77 -8.76 -12.81
CA HIS A 185 -9.95 -10.14 -13.28
C HIS A 185 -9.67 -10.34 -14.78
N SER A 186 -9.31 -9.28 -15.53
CA SER A 186 -8.93 -9.39 -16.95
C SER A 186 -7.79 -10.40 -17.19
N PRO A 187 -7.77 -11.09 -18.35
CA PRO A 187 -6.62 -11.90 -18.73
C PRO A 187 -5.39 -11.03 -19.01
N ALA A 188 -4.20 -11.64 -18.98
CA ALA A 188 -3.00 -11.00 -19.52
C ALA A 188 -3.09 -10.87 -21.05
N VAL A 189 -2.48 -9.82 -21.62
CA VAL A 189 -2.55 -9.54 -23.06
C VAL A 189 -1.96 -10.69 -23.89
N LYS A 190 -2.77 -11.24 -24.80
CA LYS A 190 -2.41 -12.42 -25.60
C LYS A 190 -1.31 -12.09 -26.60
N ASN A 191 -0.27 -12.92 -26.61
CA ASN A 191 0.95 -12.75 -27.43
C ASN A 191 1.75 -11.46 -27.15
N ALA A 192 1.50 -10.79 -26.01
CA ALA A 192 2.32 -9.64 -25.61
C ALA A 192 3.77 -10.06 -25.31
N GLN A 193 4.68 -9.09 -25.44
CA GLN A 193 6.03 -9.22 -24.91
C GLN A 193 5.94 -9.28 -23.37
N ALA A 194 6.38 -10.40 -22.78
CA ALA A 194 6.43 -10.56 -21.33
C ALA A 194 7.19 -9.40 -20.66
N LEU A 195 6.66 -8.93 -19.53
CA LEU A 195 7.30 -7.89 -18.74
C LEU A 195 8.52 -8.48 -18.03
N GLN A 196 9.63 -7.77 -18.10
CA GLN A 196 10.85 -8.13 -17.38
C GLN A 196 10.82 -7.43 -16.03
N PHE A 197 11.03 -8.17 -14.94
CA PHE A 197 11.08 -7.60 -13.60
C PHE A 197 12.30 -8.08 -12.81
N TYR A 198 12.72 -7.25 -11.88
CA TYR A 198 13.84 -7.51 -10.98
C TYR A 198 13.58 -6.84 -9.63
N THR A 199 13.84 -7.56 -8.55
CA THR A 199 13.70 -7.06 -7.18
C THR A 199 15.09 -6.88 -6.58
N ASP A 200 15.47 -5.63 -6.27
CA ASP A 200 16.67 -5.33 -5.48
C ASP A 200 16.32 -5.31 -3.97
N LEU A 201 17.22 -4.81 -3.13
CA LEU A 201 17.02 -4.78 -1.67
C LEU A 201 15.85 -3.87 -1.24
N TRP A 202 15.50 -2.85 -2.05
CA TRP A 202 14.55 -1.80 -1.67
C TRP A 202 13.47 -1.48 -2.71
N SER A 203 13.54 -2.07 -3.91
CA SER A 203 12.61 -1.81 -5.00
C SER A 203 12.35 -3.00 -5.93
N LEU A 204 11.12 -3.04 -6.43
CA LEU A 204 10.71 -3.83 -7.58
C LEU A 204 10.79 -2.93 -8.82
N GLN A 205 11.59 -3.36 -9.79
CA GLN A 205 11.81 -2.67 -11.05
C GLN A 205 11.17 -3.47 -12.19
N ILE A 206 10.38 -2.82 -13.05
CA ILE A 206 9.60 -3.46 -14.12
C ILE A 206 9.84 -2.74 -15.46
N ARG A 207 10.10 -3.50 -16.53
CA ARG A 207 10.36 -3.02 -17.90
C ARG A 207 9.49 -3.76 -18.91
N LYS A 208 9.04 -3.05 -19.94
CA LYS A 208 8.44 -3.63 -21.16
C LYS A 208 9.41 -3.39 -22.31
N LYS A 209 9.77 -4.44 -23.06
CA LYS A 209 10.83 -4.34 -24.07
C LYS A 209 10.48 -3.30 -25.14
N GLY A 210 11.41 -2.42 -25.47
CA GLY A 210 11.25 -1.37 -26.48
C GLY A 210 10.40 -0.15 -26.06
N VAL A 211 9.67 -0.22 -24.94
CA VAL A 211 8.98 0.94 -24.36
C VAL A 211 10.01 1.88 -23.75
N CYS A 212 10.08 3.12 -24.23
CA CYS A 212 11.11 4.08 -23.82
C CYS A 212 10.55 5.29 -23.05
N THR A 213 9.23 5.50 -23.06
CA THR A 213 8.57 6.59 -22.33
C THR A 213 7.56 6.07 -21.29
N PRO A 214 7.25 6.86 -20.23
CA PRO A 214 6.14 6.54 -19.32
C PRO A 214 4.79 6.46 -20.02
N GLN A 215 4.60 7.18 -21.13
CA GLN A 215 3.33 7.25 -21.87
C GLN A 215 3.07 6.00 -22.74
N GLU A 216 4.12 5.28 -23.12
CA GLU A 216 4.07 3.98 -23.81
C GLU A 216 3.96 2.78 -22.85
N PHE A 217 4.12 3.01 -21.53
CA PHE A 217 4.16 1.95 -20.53
C PHE A 217 2.75 1.50 -20.13
N PRO A 218 2.51 0.21 -19.82
CA PRO A 218 1.16 -0.30 -19.53
C PRO A 218 0.48 0.42 -18.38
N CYS A 219 -0.77 0.85 -18.59
CA CYS A 219 -1.57 1.54 -17.57
C CYS A 219 -2.23 0.61 -16.54
N ALA A 220 -2.16 -0.72 -16.74
CA ALA A 220 -2.69 -1.71 -15.82
C ALA A 220 -1.76 -2.94 -15.75
N LEU A 221 -1.26 -3.25 -14.55
CA LEU A 221 -0.39 -4.38 -14.27
C LEU A 221 -0.96 -5.25 -13.16
N ARG A 222 -0.89 -6.58 -13.31
CA ARG A 222 -1.04 -7.53 -12.18
C ARG A 222 0.34 -8.01 -11.75
N ILE A 223 0.58 -8.00 -10.44
CA ILE A 223 1.78 -8.56 -9.81
C ILE A 223 1.33 -9.69 -8.89
N GLN A 224 1.87 -10.90 -9.05
CA GLN A 224 1.68 -12.00 -8.09
C GLN A 224 2.89 -12.06 -7.16
N TYR A 225 2.63 -12.22 -5.86
CA TYR A 225 3.68 -12.16 -4.84
C TYR A 225 3.30 -12.86 -3.52
N GLU A 226 4.29 -13.09 -2.67
CA GLU A 226 4.10 -13.34 -1.24
C GLU A 226 5.08 -12.57 -0.36
N THR A 227 4.67 -12.25 0.87
CA THR A 227 5.53 -11.67 1.90
C THR A 227 6.49 -12.72 2.46
N LYS A 228 7.77 -12.43 2.65
CA LYS A 228 8.66 -13.31 3.42
C LYS A 228 8.38 -13.19 4.92
N PRO A 229 8.58 -14.26 5.71
CA PRO A 229 8.54 -14.17 7.18
C PRO A 229 9.59 -13.24 7.82
N SER A 230 10.54 -12.72 7.03
CA SER A 230 11.50 -11.67 7.43
C SER A 230 10.95 -10.25 7.32
N GLY A 231 9.86 -10.04 6.55
CA GLY A 231 9.36 -8.71 6.22
C GLY A 231 8.82 -7.94 7.42
N GLY A 232 9.34 -6.73 7.64
CA GLY A 232 9.02 -5.93 8.83
C GLY A 232 7.62 -5.31 8.87
N SER A 233 6.86 -5.32 7.77
CA SER A 233 5.55 -4.64 7.68
C SER A 233 4.50 -5.24 8.61
N VAL A 234 4.52 -6.57 8.83
CA VAL A 234 3.56 -7.29 9.66
C VAL A 234 4.26 -8.14 10.71
N ARG A 235 3.66 -8.29 11.89
CA ARG A 235 4.17 -9.19 12.93
C ARG A 235 3.27 -10.40 13.11
N TRP A 236 3.79 -11.57 12.80
CA TRP A 236 3.25 -12.87 13.21
C TRP A 236 3.59 -13.15 14.67
N THR A 237 2.60 -13.30 15.54
CA THR A 237 2.77 -13.49 16.98
C THR A 237 1.63 -14.35 17.55
N THR A 238 1.69 -14.68 18.84
CA THR A 238 0.49 -15.05 19.59
C THR A 238 -0.15 -13.83 20.24
N ASP A 239 -1.45 -13.93 20.54
CA ASP A 239 -2.20 -12.98 21.35
C ASP A 239 -2.11 -13.29 22.86
N GLN A 240 -2.95 -12.60 23.65
CA GLN A 240 -3.01 -12.72 25.10
C GLN A 240 -3.71 -14.01 25.60
N ASP A 241 -4.41 -14.75 24.75
CA ASP A 241 -4.91 -16.12 25.00
C ASP A 241 -3.93 -17.20 24.49
N GLY A 242 -2.84 -16.81 23.81
CA GLY A 242 -1.87 -17.72 23.19
C GLY A 242 -2.23 -18.16 21.77
N ARG A 243 -3.27 -17.56 21.17
CA ARG A 243 -3.78 -17.85 19.82
C ARG A 243 -2.96 -17.13 18.76
N CYS A 244 -2.89 -17.66 17.54
CA CYS A 244 -2.16 -17.01 16.45
C CYS A 244 -2.82 -15.67 16.03
N CYS A 245 -2.02 -14.65 15.77
CA CYS A 245 -2.47 -13.44 15.08
C CYS A 245 -1.35 -12.77 14.29
N VAL A 246 -1.74 -11.96 13.30
CA VAL A 246 -0.85 -11.13 12.48
C VAL A 246 -1.43 -9.73 12.35
N TYR A 247 -0.59 -8.71 12.38
CA TYR A 247 -1.03 -7.32 12.19
C TYR A 247 0.10 -6.40 11.69
N THR A 248 -0.27 -5.32 10.99
CA THR A 248 0.67 -4.27 10.55
C THR A 248 1.40 -3.62 11.73
N MET A 249 2.72 -3.51 11.64
CA MET A 249 3.60 -3.09 12.74
C MET A 249 3.66 -1.58 13.02
N GLY A 250 3.22 -0.74 12.08
CA GLY A 250 3.09 0.70 12.31
C GLY A 250 4.38 1.52 12.32
N SER A 251 5.47 1.02 11.73
CA SER A 251 6.60 1.90 11.36
C SER A 251 6.14 2.97 10.34
N PRO A 252 6.73 4.19 10.31
CA PRO A 252 6.29 5.26 9.41
C PRO A 252 6.38 4.93 7.91
N ILE A 253 7.40 4.15 7.51
CA ILE A 253 7.76 3.83 6.12
C ILE A 253 8.01 2.31 6.03
N ASN A 254 6.94 1.51 6.04
CA ASN A 254 7.04 0.04 6.06
C ASN A 254 5.76 -0.68 5.63
N ASN A 255 5.20 -0.35 4.46
CA ASN A 255 4.25 -1.22 3.74
C ASN A 255 4.88 -1.86 2.49
N ARG A 256 6.09 -1.42 2.10
CA ARG A 256 6.94 -2.05 1.06
C ARG A 256 7.25 -3.54 1.26
N ALA A 257 7.10 -4.08 2.47
CA ALA A 257 7.22 -5.52 2.78
C ALA A 257 5.87 -6.21 3.07
N LEU A 258 4.77 -5.56 2.69
CA LEU A 258 3.40 -6.10 2.66
C LEU A 258 2.83 -6.10 1.23
N PHE A 259 3.14 -5.09 0.41
CA PHE A 259 2.84 -5.06 -1.02
C PHE A 259 3.78 -4.11 -1.79
N PRO A 260 4.05 -4.35 -3.09
CA PRO A 260 4.80 -3.41 -3.93
C PRO A 260 4.01 -2.11 -4.09
N CYS A 261 4.59 -0.97 -3.69
CA CYS A 261 3.84 0.27 -3.55
C CYS A 261 4.66 1.53 -3.92
N GLN A 262 4.10 2.69 -3.62
CA GLN A 262 4.77 3.98 -3.70
C GLN A 262 4.60 4.68 -2.34
N GLU A 263 5.66 4.77 -1.55
CA GLU A 263 5.64 5.35 -0.20
C GLU A 263 5.90 6.87 -0.09
N PRO A 264 6.45 7.61 -1.08
CA PRO A 264 6.54 9.07 -1.00
C PRO A 264 5.16 9.70 -0.79
N PRO A 265 4.96 10.67 0.15
CA PRO A 265 3.64 11.24 0.46
C PRO A 265 2.88 11.95 -0.69
N VAL A 266 3.51 12.13 -1.85
CA VAL A 266 2.86 12.61 -3.09
C VAL A 266 2.10 11.50 -3.82
N ALA A 267 2.44 10.23 -3.58
CA ALA A 267 1.79 9.06 -4.18
C ALA A 267 0.52 8.66 -3.43
N MET A 268 -0.50 9.50 -3.56
CA MET A 268 -1.83 9.28 -2.98
C MET A 268 -2.68 8.39 -3.90
N SER A 269 -3.18 7.27 -3.37
CA SER A 269 -3.94 6.25 -4.12
C SER A 269 -5.23 5.87 -3.38
N LYS A 270 -6.26 5.48 -4.14
CA LYS A 270 -7.42 4.72 -3.61
C LYS A 270 -7.08 3.23 -3.55
N TRP A 271 -7.85 2.43 -2.82
CA TRP A 271 -7.68 0.97 -2.85
C TRP A 271 -8.96 0.19 -2.55
N GLN A 272 -8.99 -1.06 -3.01
CA GLN A 272 -9.92 -2.10 -2.56
C GLN A 272 -9.16 -3.42 -2.39
N ALA A 273 -9.56 -4.24 -1.41
CA ALA A 273 -8.87 -5.45 -1.02
C ALA A 273 -9.88 -6.55 -0.66
N LEU A 274 -9.75 -7.71 -1.32
CA LEU A 274 -10.33 -8.97 -0.89
C LEU A 274 -9.29 -9.72 -0.06
N VAL A 275 -9.66 -10.17 1.15
CA VAL A 275 -8.78 -10.93 2.04
C VAL A 275 -9.45 -12.22 2.47
N ARG A 276 -8.80 -13.36 2.21
CA ARG A 276 -9.19 -14.71 2.65
C ARG A 276 -8.37 -15.14 3.87
N ALA A 277 -9.04 -15.67 4.89
CA ALA A 277 -8.42 -16.25 6.07
C ALA A 277 -9.25 -17.46 6.59
N PRO A 278 -8.66 -18.37 7.39
CA PRO A 278 -9.41 -19.50 7.97
C PRO A 278 -10.58 -19.02 8.84
N CYS A 279 -11.65 -19.81 8.90
CA CYS A 279 -12.96 -19.35 9.37
C CYS A 279 -13.07 -19.04 10.87
N GLU A 280 -12.07 -19.42 11.67
CA GLU A 280 -11.93 -19.07 13.08
C GLU A 280 -11.37 -17.64 13.32
N PHE A 281 -10.78 -17.02 12.30
CA PHE A 281 -10.19 -15.68 12.39
C PHE A 281 -11.17 -14.56 12.02
N THR A 282 -10.92 -13.36 12.54
CA THR A 282 -11.52 -12.11 12.05
C THR A 282 -10.46 -11.27 11.35
N VAL A 283 -10.74 -10.82 10.12
CA VAL A 283 -9.92 -9.81 9.41
C VAL A 283 -10.43 -8.40 9.72
N LEU A 284 -9.50 -7.47 9.97
CA LEU A 284 -9.74 -6.05 10.15
C LEU A 284 -8.73 -5.24 9.31
N MET A 285 -9.20 -4.16 8.67
CA MET A 285 -8.40 -3.26 7.84
C MET A 285 -8.87 -1.81 7.96
N SER A 286 -8.01 -0.85 7.59
CA SER A 286 -8.30 0.61 7.53
C SER A 286 -9.26 1.05 6.41
N GLY A 287 -10.21 0.19 6.03
CA GLY A 287 -11.26 0.50 5.05
C GLY A 287 -12.35 1.44 5.58
N GLU A 288 -13.07 2.10 4.68
CA GLU A 288 -14.22 2.95 4.99
C GLU A 288 -15.48 2.14 5.35
N ASN A 289 -15.60 0.92 4.83
CA ASN A 289 -16.78 0.07 4.97
C ASN A 289 -16.68 -0.90 6.16
N GLN A 290 -17.81 -1.15 6.82
CA GLN A 290 -17.95 -2.29 7.72
C GLN A 290 -18.10 -3.56 6.89
N ALA A 291 -16.99 -4.26 6.66
CA ALA A 291 -17.00 -5.59 6.07
C ALA A 291 -17.64 -6.61 7.02
N PHE A 292 -18.33 -7.58 6.44
CA PHE A 292 -18.83 -8.78 7.10
C PHE A 292 -18.17 -10.00 6.43
N PRO A 293 -17.95 -11.11 7.15
CA PRO A 293 -17.38 -12.32 6.56
C PRO A 293 -18.37 -12.99 5.60
N GLU A 294 -17.90 -13.31 4.40
CA GLU A 294 -18.60 -14.17 3.46
C GLU A 294 -17.93 -15.55 3.34
N PRO A 295 -18.66 -16.63 3.02
CA PRO A 295 -18.07 -17.94 2.76
C PRO A 295 -17.16 -17.92 1.51
N ALA A 296 -15.94 -18.42 1.66
CA ALA A 296 -15.00 -18.61 0.55
C ALA A 296 -14.84 -20.11 0.24
N GLU A 297 -13.62 -20.60 0.05
CA GLU A 297 -13.34 -22.04 -0.04
C GLU A 297 -13.60 -22.78 1.30
N THR A 298 -13.62 -24.11 1.26
CA THR A 298 -13.93 -24.93 2.44
C THR A 298 -12.97 -24.66 3.59
N GLY A 299 -13.47 -24.09 4.69
CA GLY A 299 -12.69 -23.73 5.88
C GLY A 299 -12.21 -22.27 5.88
N PHE A 300 -12.50 -21.49 4.85
CA PHE A 300 -12.10 -20.09 4.72
C PHE A 300 -13.31 -19.15 4.67
N LEU A 301 -13.09 -17.93 5.16
CA LEU A 301 -13.98 -16.78 5.01
C LEU A 301 -13.23 -15.68 4.23
N GLN A 302 -13.99 -14.81 3.56
CA GLN A 302 -13.47 -13.64 2.88
C GLN A 302 -14.08 -12.33 3.41
N TRP A 303 -13.30 -11.26 3.35
CA TRP A 303 -13.71 -9.90 3.70
C TRP A 303 -13.30 -8.93 2.59
N GLU A 304 -14.23 -8.10 2.13
CA GLU A 304 -13.95 -6.99 1.22
C GLU A 304 -13.80 -5.67 1.99
N TYR A 305 -12.70 -4.95 1.76
CA TYR A 305 -12.47 -3.61 2.30
C TYR A 305 -12.09 -2.63 1.18
N TYR A 306 -12.47 -1.36 1.30
CA TYR A 306 -12.07 -0.31 0.36
C TYR A 306 -11.86 1.06 1.01
N VAL A 307 -11.14 1.94 0.33
CA VAL A 307 -11.03 3.37 0.64
C VAL A 307 -11.22 4.18 -0.65
N THR A 308 -12.20 5.08 -0.64
CA THR A 308 -12.54 5.97 -1.75
C THR A 308 -11.76 7.29 -1.70
N MET A 309 -11.26 7.68 -0.53
CA MET A 309 -10.32 8.78 -0.36
C MET A 309 -8.91 8.40 -0.88
N PRO A 310 -8.23 9.23 -1.68
CA PRO A 310 -6.82 9.00 -2.01
C PRO A 310 -5.95 9.18 -0.76
N MET A 311 -5.18 8.15 -0.38
CA MET A 311 -4.34 8.13 0.83
C MET A 311 -2.91 7.66 0.51
N PRO A 312 -1.90 7.93 1.37
CA PRO A 312 -0.55 7.39 1.19
C PRO A 312 -0.53 5.87 1.42
N ALA A 313 0.35 5.14 0.73
CA ALA A 313 0.45 3.67 0.87
C ALA A 313 0.63 3.19 2.33
N SER A 314 1.23 4.00 3.21
CA SER A 314 1.41 3.64 4.63
C SER A 314 0.12 3.60 5.46
N THR A 315 -1.01 4.16 4.99
CA THR A 315 -2.28 4.08 5.74
C THR A 315 -3.01 2.75 5.57
N PHE A 316 -2.64 1.94 4.57
CA PHE A 316 -3.10 0.57 4.44
C PHE A 316 -2.67 -0.24 5.67
N THR A 317 -3.61 -0.90 6.32
CA THR A 317 -3.33 -1.85 7.41
C THR A 317 -4.17 -3.10 7.29
N ILE A 318 -3.61 -4.18 7.81
CA ILE A 318 -4.28 -5.47 7.97
C ILE A 318 -4.02 -6.00 9.37
N ALA A 319 -5.03 -6.62 9.97
CA ALA A 319 -4.92 -7.37 11.21
C ALA A 319 -5.84 -8.60 11.12
N VAL A 320 -5.32 -9.77 11.49
CA VAL A 320 -6.05 -11.05 11.45
C VAL A 320 -5.76 -11.83 12.72
N GLY A 321 -6.82 -12.26 13.42
CA GLY A 321 -6.72 -12.94 14.72
C GLY A 321 -8.06 -13.44 15.23
N GLU A 322 -8.05 -14.35 16.21
CA GLU A 322 -9.24 -14.92 16.86
C GLU A 322 -9.89 -13.92 17.84
N TRP A 323 -10.37 -12.79 17.32
CA TRP A 323 -10.91 -11.68 18.12
C TRP A 323 -12.44 -11.61 18.10
N LEU A 324 -13.01 -11.09 19.19
CA LEU A 324 -14.45 -10.90 19.38
C LEU A 324 -14.80 -9.41 19.41
N GLU A 325 -16.00 -9.04 18.96
CA GLU A 325 -16.51 -7.66 19.03
C GLU A 325 -17.18 -7.38 20.39
N ALA A 326 -16.70 -6.37 21.09
CA ALA A 326 -17.18 -6.01 22.42
C ALA A 326 -18.55 -5.34 22.35
N GLY A 327 -19.52 -5.89 23.07
CA GLY A 327 -20.89 -5.38 23.12
C GLY A 327 -21.88 -6.23 22.31
N VAL A 328 -21.42 -6.93 21.28
CA VAL A 328 -22.20 -7.95 20.56
C VAL A 328 -22.43 -9.15 21.47
N ASN A 329 -23.70 -9.54 21.64
CA ASN A 329 -24.04 -10.84 22.23
C ASN A 329 -24.08 -11.88 21.09
N MET A 330 -23.44 -13.03 21.29
CA MET A 330 -23.25 -14.14 20.31
C MET A 330 -24.54 -14.73 19.71
N THR A 331 -25.72 -14.24 20.08
CA THR A 331 -27.03 -14.72 19.63
C THR A 331 -27.65 -13.90 18.50
N ASN A 332 -27.09 -12.72 18.18
CA ASN A 332 -27.76 -11.71 17.35
C ASN A 332 -26.97 -11.38 16.06
N PHE A 333 -26.65 -12.40 15.25
CA PHE A 333 -26.46 -12.17 13.82
C PHE A 333 -27.84 -11.96 13.17
N VAL A 334 -28.28 -10.70 13.12
CA VAL A 334 -29.40 -10.25 12.29
C VAL A 334 -28.84 -9.22 11.32
N ASP A 335 -29.14 -9.41 10.05
CA ASP A 335 -28.67 -8.56 8.96
C ASP A 335 -29.32 -7.17 9.03
N GLU A 336 -28.53 -6.15 9.40
CA GLU A 336 -28.90 -4.73 9.30
C GLU A 336 -28.29 -4.06 8.06
N THR A 337 -28.51 -4.64 6.88
CA THR A 337 -28.37 -3.97 5.56
C THR A 337 -29.40 -2.85 5.36
N GLN A 338 -29.51 -1.93 6.33
CA GLN A 338 -30.21 -0.64 6.15
C GLN A 338 -29.38 0.29 5.25
N SER A 339 -29.46 0.02 3.95
CA SER A 339 -29.03 0.90 2.88
C SER A 339 -29.86 2.19 2.94
N LEU A 340 -29.32 3.22 3.59
CA LEU A 340 -29.96 4.53 3.76
C LEU A 340 -30.00 5.33 2.44
N PHE A 341 -30.86 4.90 1.51
CA PHE A 341 -31.20 5.62 0.28
C PHE A 341 -32.00 6.89 0.61
N PHE A 342 -31.36 8.07 0.53
CA PHE A 342 -32.05 9.35 0.73
C PHE A 342 -31.68 10.40 -0.30
N ASN A 343 -32.72 11.09 -0.78
CA ASN A 343 -32.63 12.15 -1.78
C ASN A 343 -31.85 13.36 -1.23
N THR A 344 -31.01 13.95 -2.07
CA THR A 344 -30.32 15.22 -1.78
C THR A 344 -31.31 16.38 -1.78
N THR A 345 -31.81 16.78 -0.61
CA THR A 345 -32.42 18.10 -0.44
C THR A 345 -31.36 19.19 -0.57
N GLU A 346 -31.70 20.26 -1.30
CA GLU A 346 -30.79 21.37 -1.59
C GLU A 346 -30.29 22.04 -0.30
N HIS A 347 -28.98 22.03 -0.12
CA HIS A 347 -28.26 22.68 0.97
C HIS A 347 -27.09 23.47 0.35
N PRO A 348 -26.70 24.62 0.91
CA PRO A 348 -25.75 25.54 0.28
C PRO A 348 -24.43 24.86 -0.09
N GLU A 349 -23.89 25.24 -1.25
CA GLU A 349 -22.70 24.66 -1.88
C GLU A 349 -21.42 24.99 -1.10
N TYR A 350 -21.19 24.26 0.00
CA TYR A 350 -19.93 24.27 0.73
C TYR A 350 -18.83 23.60 -0.10
N VAL A 351 -18.21 24.34 -1.02
CA VAL A 351 -17.07 23.83 -1.80
C VAL A 351 -15.89 23.56 -0.86
N CYS A 352 -15.57 22.27 -0.70
CA CYS A 352 -14.40 21.84 0.08
C CYS A 352 -13.13 21.87 -0.80
N SER A 353 -12.00 22.25 -0.22
CA SER A 353 -10.73 22.49 -0.94
C SER A 353 -9.81 21.26 -1.07
N HIS A 354 -10.36 20.05 -0.94
CA HIS A 354 -9.62 18.79 -1.06
C HIS A 354 -9.77 18.16 -2.46
N MET A 355 -8.99 17.11 -2.74
CA MET A 355 -9.14 16.27 -3.94
C MET A 355 -10.55 15.67 -4.05
N ASP A 356 -11.01 15.29 -5.25
CA ASP A 356 -12.35 14.71 -5.42
C ASP A 356 -12.46 13.29 -4.80
N TYR A 357 -13.27 13.18 -3.76
CA TYR A 357 -13.68 11.92 -3.11
C TYR A 357 -15.08 12.08 -2.47
N PRO A 358 -15.78 10.99 -2.09
CA PRO A 358 -17.14 10.98 -1.54
C PRO A 358 -17.24 11.62 -0.14
N CYS A 359 -16.99 12.92 -0.05
CA CYS A 359 -16.70 13.58 1.20
C CYS A 359 -17.89 13.66 2.16
N ARG A 360 -17.71 13.16 3.38
CA ARG A 360 -18.72 13.20 4.46
C ARG A 360 -19.12 14.62 4.84
N PHE A 361 -18.23 15.62 4.69
CA PHE A 361 -18.57 17.03 4.89
C PHE A 361 -19.54 17.59 3.83
N MET A 362 -19.83 16.88 2.73
CA MET A 362 -20.81 17.28 1.73
C MET A 362 -22.22 16.73 1.99
N VAL A 363 -22.35 15.71 2.84
CA VAL A 363 -23.59 14.92 3.00
C VAL A 363 -24.32 15.33 4.27
N GLY A 364 -25.64 15.52 4.19
CA GLY A 364 -26.47 16.06 5.28
C GLY A 364 -26.36 15.28 6.61
N PRO A 365 -26.76 14.00 6.68
CA PRO A 365 -26.75 13.25 7.94
C PRO A 365 -25.35 13.10 8.59
N PRO A 366 -24.25 12.83 7.85
CA PRO A 366 -22.90 12.84 8.43
C PRO A 366 -22.48 14.17 9.07
N ARG A 367 -22.96 15.34 8.58
CA ARG A 367 -22.71 16.65 9.24
C ARG A 367 -23.33 16.77 10.64
N ALA A 368 -24.38 15.99 10.93
CA ALA A 368 -25.03 15.96 12.23
C ALA A 368 -24.48 14.85 13.16
N GLN A 369 -23.51 14.06 12.69
CA GLN A 369 -23.03 12.87 13.41
C GLN A 369 -21.93 13.21 14.43
N THR A 370 -22.34 13.65 15.63
CA THR A 370 -21.44 13.96 16.75
C THR A 370 -20.63 12.76 17.25
N VAL A 371 -21.17 11.54 17.11
CA VAL A 371 -20.51 10.28 17.48
C VAL A 371 -20.54 9.35 16.27
N LEU A 372 -19.35 8.97 15.81
CA LEU A 372 -19.13 8.05 14.71
C LEU A 372 -19.51 6.61 15.13
N PRO A 373 -19.98 5.73 14.22
CA PRO A 373 -20.17 4.32 14.54
C PRO A 373 -18.80 3.71 14.89
N HIS A 374 -18.74 2.94 15.96
CA HIS A 374 -17.48 2.46 16.50
C HIS A 374 -17.63 1.08 17.14
N ARG A 375 -16.58 0.26 17.00
CA ARG A 375 -16.54 -1.13 17.45
C ARG A 375 -15.21 -1.39 18.14
N VAL A 376 -15.18 -2.30 19.10
CA VAL A 376 -13.94 -2.65 19.83
C VAL A 376 -13.71 -4.15 19.72
N PHE A 377 -12.56 -4.53 19.18
CA PHE A 377 -12.14 -5.92 19.01
C PHE A 377 -11.10 -6.31 20.05
N ALA A 378 -11.23 -7.48 20.65
CA ALA A 378 -10.29 -7.99 21.65
C ALA A 378 -10.22 -9.52 21.64
N PRO A 379 -9.11 -10.12 22.09
CA PRO A 379 -9.06 -11.55 22.36
C PRO A 379 -10.03 -11.93 23.52
N PRO A 380 -10.53 -13.18 23.56
CA PRO A 380 -11.49 -13.64 24.57
C PRO A 380 -11.14 -13.29 26.03
N CYS A 381 -9.88 -13.37 26.46
CA CYS A 381 -9.45 -13.02 27.81
C CYS A 381 -9.67 -11.53 28.17
N HIS A 382 -9.86 -10.68 27.17
CA HIS A 382 -9.99 -9.23 27.31
C HIS A 382 -11.33 -8.66 26.84
N ILE A 383 -12.22 -9.46 26.23
CA ILE A 383 -13.49 -8.97 25.70
C ILE A 383 -14.37 -8.26 26.74
N GLN A 384 -14.40 -8.77 27.98
CA GLN A 384 -15.15 -8.15 29.07
C GLN A 384 -14.52 -6.82 29.51
N LYS A 385 -13.17 -6.74 29.60
CA LYS A 385 -12.47 -5.48 29.89
C LYS A 385 -12.68 -4.44 28.79
N ALA A 386 -12.68 -4.87 27.52
CA ALA A 386 -12.97 -4.01 26.38
C ALA A 386 -14.40 -3.45 26.44
N LYS A 387 -15.39 -4.29 26.77
CA LYS A 387 -16.80 -3.94 26.95
C LYS A 387 -17.03 -2.97 28.13
N ASP A 388 -16.36 -3.20 29.26
CA ASP A 388 -16.57 -2.41 30.48
C ASP A 388 -15.74 -1.12 30.56
N MET A 389 -14.57 -1.07 29.91
CA MET A 389 -13.62 0.04 30.02
C MET A 389 -13.44 0.83 28.72
N VAL A 390 -13.27 0.16 27.56
CA VAL A 390 -12.88 0.84 26.30
C VAL A 390 -14.12 1.36 25.58
N LEU A 391 -15.11 0.49 25.34
CA LEU A 391 -16.33 0.81 24.62
C LEU A 391 -17.09 2.03 25.21
N PRO A 392 -17.24 2.19 26.55
CA PRO A 392 -17.95 3.34 27.12
C PRO A 392 -17.19 4.67 27.05
N LEU A 393 -15.88 4.65 26.74
CA LEU A 393 -15.09 5.88 26.57
C LEU A 393 -15.21 6.47 25.16
N LEU A 394 -15.33 5.62 24.13
CA LEU A 394 -15.33 6.06 22.72
C LEU A 394 -16.40 7.12 22.40
N PRO A 395 -17.68 7.00 22.81
CA PRO A 395 -18.68 8.05 22.56
C PRO A 395 -18.29 9.41 23.16
N ARG A 396 -17.63 9.41 24.33
CA ARG A 396 -17.22 10.62 25.04
C ARG A 396 -16.03 11.29 24.33
N CYS A 397 -15.05 10.49 23.93
CA CYS A 397 -13.89 10.96 23.17
C CYS A 397 -14.30 11.49 21.79
N LEU A 398 -15.16 10.77 21.06
CA LEU A 398 -15.69 11.19 19.76
C LEU A 398 -16.50 12.48 19.85
N THR A 399 -17.39 12.60 20.86
CA THR A 399 -18.16 13.85 21.10
C THR A 399 -17.23 15.04 21.36
N ALA A 400 -16.19 14.86 22.18
CA ALA A 400 -15.23 15.92 22.49
C ALA A 400 -14.40 16.31 21.25
N ALA A 401 -13.93 15.33 20.47
CA ALA A 401 -13.23 15.57 19.21
C ALA A 401 -14.13 16.33 18.22
N HIS A 402 -15.38 15.93 18.05
CA HIS A 402 -16.33 16.63 17.18
C HIS A 402 -16.62 18.07 17.64
N THR A 403 -16.65 18.30 18.96
CA THR A 403 -16.88 19.65 19.52
C THR A 403 -15.71 20.61 19.24
N VAL A 404 -14.49 20.09 19.08
CA VAL A 404 -13.27 20.88 18.84
C VAL A 404 -12.89 20.96 17.36
N LEU A 405 -13.09 19.88 16.59
CA LEU A 405 -12.60 19.73 15.21
C LEU A 405 -13.72 19.63 14.15
N GLY A 406 -14.98 19.45 14.57
CA GLY A 406 -16.12 19.23 13.67
C GLY A 406 -16.26 17.79 13.19
N VAL A 407 -16.84 17.63 12.00
CA VAL A 407 -17.21 16.32 11.42
C VAL A 407 -15.96 15.45 11.20
N HIS A 408 -16.06 14.16 11.52
CA HIS A 408 -14.96 13.22 11.28
C HIS A 408 -14.91 12.78 9.79
N PRO A 409 -13.73 12.78 9.14
CA PRO A 409 -13.60 12.54 7.69
C PRO A 409 -13.91 11.10 7.28
N PHE A 410 -13.68 10.11 8.16
CA PHE A 410 -14.01 8.71 7.93
C PHE A 410 -15.37 8.32 8.50
N SER A 411 -15.93 7.22 8.00
CA SER A 411 -17.27 6.68 8.24
C SER A 411 -17.46 5.90 9.54
N ARG A 412 -16.39 5.32 10.11
CA ARG A 412 -16.39 4.44 11.29
C ARG A 412 -15.09 4.57 12.08
N LEU A 413 -15.04 4.04 13.31
CA LEU A 413 -13.83 3.84 14.10
C LEU A 413 -13.83 2.45 14.73
N ASP A 414 -13.06 1.51 14.17
CA ASP A 414 -12.83 0.20 14.79
C ASP A 414 -11.53 0.25 15.62
N VAL A 415 -11.56 -0.27 16.85
CA VAL A 415 -10.43 -0.26 17.80
C VAL A 415 -10.03 -1.68 18.16
N LEU A 416 -8.82 -2.11 17.81
CA LEU A 416 -8.29 -3.44 18.11
C LEU A 416 -7.36 -3.42 19.34
N VAL A 417 -7.63 -4.28 20.32
CA VAL A 417 -6.76 -4.53 21.49
C VAL A 417 -5.68 -5.54 21.11
N VAL A 418 -4.63 -5.05 20.45
CA VAL A 418 -3.46 -5.83 20.02
C VAL A 418 -2.63 -6.39 21.19
N PRO A 419 -1.74 -7.38 20.95
CA PRO A 419 -0.87 -7.96 21.98
C PRO A 419 0.17 -6.98 22.54
N SER A 420 0.62 -7.23 23.77
CA SER A 420 1.56 -6.35 24.51
C SER A 420 2.95 -6.19 23.88
N GLY A 421 3.27 -6.96 22.84
CA GLY A 421 4.48 -6.78 22.03
C GLY A 421 4.39 -5.64 21.03
N PHE A 422 3.24 -4.98 20.85
CA PHE A 422 3.10 -3.85 19.93
C PHE A 422 4.10 -2.72 20.24
N SER A 423 4.72 -2.16 19.20
CA SER A 423 5.87 -1.25 19.30
C SER A 423 5.52 0.18 19.72
N SER A 424 4.24 0.50 19.87
CA SER A 424 3.75 1.79 20.36
C SER A 424 2.55 1.59 21.31
N LEU A 425 2.00 2.69 21.84
CA LEU A 425 0.75 2.68 22.62
C LEU A 425 -0.51 2.58 21.73
N GLY A 426 -0.36 2.59 20.41
CA GLY A 426 -1.47 2.62 19.45
C GLY A 426 -1.04 3.18 18.09
N MET A 427 -1.83 2.87 17.07
CA MET A 427 -1.62 3.32 15.69
C MET A 427 -2.96 3.80 15.14
N ALA A 428 -3.02 5.06 14.70
CA ALA A 428 -4.17 5.65 14.01
C ALA A 428 -3.89 5.65 12.50
N ARG A 429 -4.78 5.06 11.71
CA ARG A 429 -4.63 4.74 10.28
C ARG A 429 -5.98 4.83 9.58
#